data_AF-Q2HF19-F1
#
_entry.id   AF-Q2HF19-F1
#
_cell.length_a   1.000
_cell.length_b   1.000
_cell.length_c   1.000
_cell.angle_alpha   90.00
_cell.angle_beta   90.00
_cell.angle_gamma   90.00
#
_symmetry.space_group_name_H-M   'P 1'
#
loop_
_entity.id
_entity.type
_entity.pdbx_description
1 polymer ?
#
loop_
_entity_poly.entity_id
_entity_poly.type
_entity_poly.pdbx_seq_one_letter_code
_entity_poly.pdbx_strand_id
1 'polypeptide(L)'
;MGILSNILLLTAASAALADTAAPATPKITSITFSGNGCARDPKFSGGFNDPTVTFSSFAASLPGSSQTLNCQAHLQASGASPGWQVSLKTNVVKGRVLLTPGTSLTHYTTVFFSQDAARSDTISGTVSNNGDGTVNEGVTLVAKADASRVWSPCTGNDGYTGIMNINFRGALTGDGKAQFVADTEEWDLEWRRC
;
A
#
# COMPACT_ATOMS: atom_id res chain seq x y z
N MET A 1 46.05 51.51 -35.71
CA MET A 1 45.92 50.10 -36.10
C MET A 1 46.43 49.25 -34.95
N GLY A 2 45.60 48.37 -34.38
CA GLY A 2 45.99 47.47 -33.30
C GLY A 2 44.79 47.08 -32.42
N ILE A 3 43.92 46.21 -32.94
CA ILE A 3 42.79 45.62 -32.22
C ILE A 3 43.35 44.46 -31.39
N LEU A 4 43.29 44.54 -30.06
CA LEU A 4 43.62 43.40 -29.19
C LEU A 4 42.34 42.63 -28.86
N SER A 5 42.41 41.35 -29.20
CA SER A 5 41.35 40.38 -29.30
C SER A 5 40.92 39.85 -27.93
N ASN A 6 39.60 39.72 -27.74
CA ASN A 6 38.95 39.12 -26.59
C ASN A 6 39.21 37.60 -26.54
N ILE A 7 39.75 37.09 -25.44
CA ILE A 7 39.77 35.66 -25.13
C ILE A 7 38.57 35.36 -24.24
N LEU A 8 37.54 34.73 -24.83
CA LEU A 8 36.40 34.16 -24.12
C LEU A 8 36.80 32.78 -23.58
N LEU A 9 36.83 32.62 -22.26
CA LEU A 9 36.97 31.32 -21.60
C LEU A 9 35.60 30.62 -21.58
N LEU A 10 35.44 29.56 -22.39
CA LEU A 10 34.31 28.64 -22.25
C LEU A 10 34.63 27.63 -21.14
N THR A 11 34.03 27.80 -19.96
CA THR A 11 33.95 26.75 -18.94
C THR A 11 32.90 25.73 -19.38
N ALA A 12 33.34 24.54 -19.81
CA ALA A 12 32.48 23.40 -20.04
C ALA A 12 31.89 22.92 -18.70
N ALA A 13 30.59 23.15 -18.48
CA ALA A 13 29.86 22.57 -17.37
C ALA A 13 29.69 21.07 -17.64
N SER A 14 30.41 20.23 -16.89
CA SER A 14 30.14 18.80 -16.84
C SER A 14 28.74 18.58 -16.27
N ALA A 15 27.77 18.27 -17.13
CA ALA A 15 26.49 17.73 -16.68
C ALA A 15 26.78 16.39 -15.99
N ALA A 16 26.72 16.38 -14.66
CA ALA A 16 26.77 15.16 -13.89
C ALA A 16 25.62 14.26 -14.37
N LEU A 17 25.97 13.05 -14.80
CA LEU A 17 25.03 11.97 -15.05
C LEU A 17 24.17 11.84 -13.79
N ALA A 18 22.89 12.19 -13.90
CA ALA A 18 21.92 11.97 -12.84
C ALA A 18 21.90 10.47 -12.54
N ASP A 19 22.29 10.14 -11.31
CA ASP A 19 22.42 8.80 -10.77
C ASP A 19 21.11 8.02 -11.00
N THR A 20 21.18 6.98 -11.83
CA THR A 20 20.09 6.05 -12.12
C THR A 20 19.96 4.96 -11.04
N ALA A 21 20.75 5.02 -9.97
CA ALA A 21 20.66 4.08 -8.87
C ALA A 21 19.31 4.22 -8.13
N ALA A 22 18.66 3.10 -7.85
CA ALA A 22 17.52 3.04 -6.93
C ALA A 22 17.86 3.75 -5.61
N PRO A 23 16.88 4.36 -4.91
CA PRO A 23 17.17 5.02 -3.64
C PRO A 23 17.82 4.02 -2.68
N ALA A 24 18.66 4.53 -1.79
CA ALA A 24 19.06 3.75 -0.63
C ALA A 24 17.79 3.16 0.02
N THR A 25 17.77 1.85 0.24
CA THR A 25 16.58 1.19 0.80
C THR A 25 16.32 1.75 2.20
N PRO A 26 15.18 2.43 2.42
CA PRO A 26 14.91 3.01 3.72
C PRO A 26 14.63 1.89 4.74
N LYS A 27 14.83 2.22 6.01
CA LYS A 27 14.47 1.35 7.13
C LYS A 27 13.10 1.75 7.64
N ILE A 28 12.26 0.78 7.92
CA ILE A 28 11.00 0.99 8.65
C ILE A 28 11.37 1.35 10.08
N THR A 29 11.00 2.56 10.51
CA THR A 29 11.31 3.09 11.84
C THR A 29 10.18 2.84 12.82
N SER A 30 8.94 2.78 12.33
CA SER A 30 7.76 2.47 13.12
C SER A 30 6.67 1.89 12.23
N ILE A 31 5.93 0.94 12.78
CA ILE A 31 4.64 0.51 12.24
C ILE A 31 3.67 0.33 13.40
N THR A 32 2.49 0.94 13.27
CA THR A 32 1.40 0.78 14.24
C THR A 32 0.13 0.42 13.50
N PHE A 33 -0.79 -0.25 14.19
CA PHE A 33 -2.04 -0.71 13.60
C PHE A 33 -3.26 -0.14 14.33
N SER A 34 -4.32 0.14 13.59
CA SER A 34 -5.60 0.58 14.11
C SER A 34 -6.77 -0.05 13.34
N GLY A 35 -8.00 0.16 13.80
CA GLY A 35 -9.20 -0.42 13.21
C GLY A 35 -9.70 -1.66 13.94
N ASN A 36 -10.98 -1.98 13.71
CA ASN A 36 -11.68 -3.03 14.44
C ASN A 36 -11.29 -4.46 14.00
N GLY A 37 -10.67 -4.62 12.82
CA GLY A 37 -10.19 -5.90 12.29
C GLY A 37 -8.78 -6.29 12.78
N CYS A 38 -8.04 -5.38 13.40
CA CYS A 38 -6.67 -5.60 13.88
C CYS A 38 -6.52 -5.57 15.41
N ALA A 39 -7.61 -5.76 16.14
CA ALA A 39 -7.65 -5.67 17.60
C ALA A 39 -6.79 -6.71 18.37
N ARG A 40 -6.22 -7.73 17.70
CA ARG A 40 -5.38 -8.77 18.32
C ARG A 40 -3.95 -8.81 17.80
N ASP A 41 -3.34 -7.65 17.59
CA ASP A 41 -1.91 -7.50 17.28
C ASP A 41 -1.49 -8.19 15.97
N PRO A 42 -1.80 -7.59 14.80
CA PRO A 42 -1.18 -8.02 13.54
C PRO A 42 0.35 -7.91 13.65
N LYS A 43 1.05 -8.90 13.09
CA LYS A 43 2.52 -8.95 13.11
C LYS A 43 3.07 -8.37 11.83
N PHE A 44 4.06 -7.50 11.95
CA PHE A 44 4.84 -7.05 10.80
C PHE A 44 6.12 -7.88 10.64
N SER A 45 6.47 -8.20 9.41
CA SER A 45 7.69 -8.92 9.03
C SER A 45 8.20 -8.44 7.67
N GLY A 46 9.43 -8.81 7.34
CA GLY A 46 10.11 -8.33 6.13
C GLY A 46 10.79 -6.97 6.33
N GLY A 47 11.34 -6.45 5.24
CA GLY A 47 11.90 -5.10 5.15
C GLY A 47 11.01 -4.18 4.30
N PHE A 48 11.57 -3.05 3.87
CA PHE A 48 10.83 -2.09 3.06
C PHE A 48 10.55 -2.58 1.64
N ASN A 49 11.33 -3.54 1.13
CA ASN A 49 11.14 -4.09 -0.22
C ASN A 49 10.15 -5.27 -0.27
N ASP A 50 9.86 -5.87 0.88
CA ASP A 50 9.01 -7.05 1.05
C ASP A 50 8.13 -6.96 2.33
N PRO A 51 7.44 -5.82 2.56
CA PRO A 51 6.64 -5.63 3.76
C PRO A 51 5.45 -6.60 3.80
N THR A 52 5.35 -7.36 4.89
CA THR A 52 4.28 -8.33 5.09
C THR A 52 3.64 -8.15 6.46
N VAL A 53 2.32 -8.01 6.46
CA VAL A 53 1.47 -8.03 7.65
C VAL A 53 0.83 -9.40 7.77
N THR A 54 0.95 -10.04 8.93
CA THR A 54 0.22 -11.27 9.27
C THR A 54 -0.90 -10.93 10.24
N PHE A 55 -2.14 -11.27 9.89
CA PHE A 55 -3.27 -11.06 10.76
C PHE A 55 -3.40 -12.19 11.76
N SER A 56 -3.60 -11.83 13.04
CA SER A 56 -3.81 -12.82 14.11
C SER A 56 -5.29 -13.20 14.25
N SER A 57 -6.22 -12.32 13.83
CA SER A 57 -7.65 -12.53 13.98
C SER A 57 -8.55 -11.64 13.10
N PHE A 58 -8.11 -11.26 11.90
CA PHE A 58 -9.00 -10.49 11.01
C PHE A 58 -10.08 -11.43 10.47
N ALA A 59 -11.28 -11.36 11.04
CA ALA A 59 -12.38 -12.27 10.70
C ALA A 59 -13.73 -11.54 10.68
N ALA A 60 -14.25 -11.27 9.48
CA ALA A 60 -15.61 -10.76 9.30
C ALA A 60 -16.59 -11.93 9.16
N SER A 61 -17.79 -11.84 9.73
CA SER A 61 -18.81 -12.89 9.65
C SER A 61 -20.24 -12.33 9.66
N LEU A 62 -21.00 -12.64 8.62
CA LEU A 62 -22.44 -12.38 8.59
C LEU A 62 -23.22 -13.59 9.10
N PRO A 63 -24.02 -13.44 10.16
CA PRO A 63 -25.13 -14.35 10.42
C PRO A 63 -26.41 -13.96 9.65
N GLY A 64 -26.41 -12.86 8.87
CA GLY A 64 -27.56 -12.39 8.08
C GLY A 64 -27.71 -10.86 7.91
N SER A 65 -26.73 -10.04 8.34
CA SER A 65 -26.73 -8.57 8.14
C SER A 65 -25.32 -8.05 7.90
N SER A 66 -25.13 -7.15 6.92
CA SER A 66 -23.82 -6.63 6.48
C SER A 66 -22.86 -6.28 7.62
N GLN A 67 -21.62 -6.77 7.53
CA GLN A 67 -20.54 -6.53 8.47
C GLN A 67 -19.35 -5.99 7.69
N THR A 68 -18.74 -4.96 8.24
CA THR A 68 -17.51 -4.37 7.73
C THR A 68 -16.45 -4.37 8.83
N LEU A 69 -15.27 -4.88 8.52
CA LEU A 69 -14.07 -4.77 9.36
C LEU A 69 -12.96 -4.10 8.58
N ASN A 70 -12.11 -3.35 9.28
CA ASN A 70 -10.95 -2.74 8.70
C ASN A 70 -9.71 -2.87 9.60
N CYS A 71 -8.55 -2.92 8.96
CA CYS A 71 -7.26 -2.81 9.59
C CYS A 71 -6.48 -1.74 8.85
N GLN A 72 -5.97 -0.77 9.59
CA GLN A 72 -5.10 0.26 9.05
C GLN A 72 -3.70 0.11 9.62
N ALA A 73 -2.72 -0.02 8.74
CA ALA A 73 -1.31 0.10 9.08
C ALA A 73 -0.86 1.55 8.88
N HIS A 74 -0.08 2.06 9.83
CA HIS A 74 0.59 3.35 9.77
C HIS A 74 2.09 3.10 9.73
N LEU A 75 2.68 3.13 8.54
CA LEU A 75 4.08 2.82 8.31
C LEU A 75 4.90 4.11 8.20
N GLN A 76 6.00 4.16 8.94
CA GLN A 76 7.03 5.19 8.84
C GLN A 76 8.35 4.58 8.42
N ALA A 77 9.04 5.24 7.49
CA ALA A 77 10.37 4.84 7.07
C ALA A 77 11.28 6.05 6.82
N SER A 78 12.58 5.84 6.98
CA SER A 78 13.61 6.85 6.77
C SER A 78 14.89 6.26 6.20
N GLY A 79 15.76 7.12 5.67
CA GLY A 79 17.05 6.72 5.10
C GLY A 79 17.06 6.50 3.59
N ALA A 80 16.01 6.94 2.88
CA ALA A 80 16.03 7.01 1.44
C ALA A 80 16.95 8.15 0.96
N SER A 81 17.57 8.00 -0.21
CA SER A 81 18.34 9.09 -0.83
C SER A 81 17.43 10.28 -1.16
N PRO A 82 17.95 11.53 -1.20
CA PRO A 82 17.15 12.69 -1.62
C PRO A 82 16.60 12.60 -3.05
N GLY A 83 15.41 13.16 -3.29
CA GLY A 83 14.78 13.23 -4.62
C GLY A 83 14.03 11.96 -5.02
N TRP A 84 13.45 11.23 -4.06
CA TRP A 84 12.69 10.02 -4.31
C TRP A 84 11.30 10.06 -3.68
N GLN A 85 10.35 9.38 -4.31
CA GLN A 85 9.02 9.11 -3.76
C GLN A 85 8.70 7.63 -3.84
N VAL A 86 7.92 7.15 -2.87
CA VAL A 86 7.38 5.79 -2.82
C VAL A 86 5.87 5.81 -2.93
N SER A 87 5.29 4.79 -3.55
CA SER A 87 3.84 4.53 -3.56
C SER A 87 3.58 3.04 -3.32
N LEU A 88 2.42 2.73 -2.76
CA LEU A 88 1.85 1.39 -2.88
C LEU A 88 1.52 1.13 -4.36
N LYS A 89 1.95 -0.01 -4.89
CA LYS A 89 1.68 -0.45 -6.26
C LYS A 89 0.67 -1.59 -6.28
N THR A 90 0.90 -2.60 -5.45
CA THR A 90 -0.01 -3.74 -5.31
C THR A 90 -0.19 -4.08 -3.85
N ASN A 91 -1.42 -4.41 -3.46
CA ASN A 91 -1.73 -5.08 -2.21
C ASN A 91 -2.25 -6.48 -2.52
N VAL A 92 -1.69 -7.50 -1.86
CA VAL A 92 -2.10 -8.89 -1.98
C VAL A 92 -2.54 -9.41 -0.62
N VAL A 93 -3.82 -9.75 -0.50
CA VAL A 93 -4.38 -10.34 0.72
C VAL A 93 -4.70 -11.81 0.48
N LYS A 94 -4.12 -12.69 1.30
CA LYS A 94 -4.44 -14.11 1.30
C LYS A 94 -5.38 -14.41 2.46
N GLY A 95 -6.30 -15.33 2.25
CA GLY A 95 -7.26 -15.70 3.27
C GLY A 95 -8.17 -16.83 2.85
N ARG A 96 -9.30 -16.96 3.55
CA ARG A 96 -10.35 -17.93 3.27
C ARG A 96 -11.71 -17.27 3.32
N VAL A 97 -12.58 -17.65 2.38
CA VAL A 97 -13.98 -17.23 2.37
C VAL A 97 -14.90 -18.42 2.56
N LEU A 98 -16.02 -18.16 3.21
CA LEU A 98 -17.22 -18.99 3.16
C LEU A 98 -18.34 -18.09 2.69
N LEU A 99 -18.97 -18.38 1.55
CA LEU A 99 -20.07 -17.60 0.99
C LEU A 99 -21.22 -18.55 0.63
N THR A 100 -22.38 -18.39 1.25
CA THR A 100 -23.61 -19.05 0.75
C THR A 100 -24.13 -18.34 -0.51
N PRO A 101 -25.02 -18.97 -1.30
CA PRO A 101 -25.64 -18.34 -2.46
C PRO A 101 -26.15 -16.93 -2.17
N GLY A 102 -25.89 -15.99 -3.08
CA GLY A 102 -26.32 -14.59 -2.96
C GLY A 102 -25.52 -13.73 -1.98
N THR A 103 -24.44 -14.25 -1.41
CA THR A 103 -23.51 -13.47 -0.56
C THR A 103 -22.24 -13.10 -1.30
N SER A 104 -21.61 -12.02 -0.86
CA SER A 104 -20.36 -11.54 -1.44
C SER A 104 -19.43 -10.95 -0.38
N LEU A 105 -18.13 -10.97 -0.72
CA LEU A 105 -17.08 -10.21 -0.06
C LEU A 105 -16.62 -9.12 -1.02
N THR A 106 -16.75 -7.86 -0.62
CA THR A 106 -16.03 -6.75 -1.24
C THR A 106 -14.89 -6.33 -0.35
N HIS A 107 -13.68 -6.30 -0.89
CA HIS A 107 -12.51 -5.77 -0.21
C HIS A 107 -12.15 -4.39 -0.76
N TYR A 108 -11.59 -3.55 0.11
CA TYR A 108 -11.08 -2.24 -0.22
C TYR A 108 -9.67 -2.10 0.36
N THR A 109 -8.79 -1.44 -0.37
CA THR A 109 -7.50 -0.97 0.11
C THR A 109 -7.43 0.51 -0.17
N THR A 110 -7.43 1.32 0.89
CA THR A 110 -7.25 2.77 0.80
C THR A 110 -5.83 3.12 1.21
N VAL A 111 -5.13 3.88 0.38
CA VAL A 111 -3.78 4.37 0.67
C VAL A 111 -3.74 5.89 0.66
N PHE A 112 -3.06 6.48 1.64
CA PHE A 112 -2.76 7.92 1.69
C PHE A 112 -1.54 8.20 2.57
N PHE A 113 -0.92 9.36 2.40
CA PHE A 113 0.14 9.83 3.29
C PHE A 113 -0.42 10.86 4.27
N SER A 114 -0.05 10.78 5.56
CA SER A 114 -0.60 11.70 6.58
C SER A 114 -0.30 13.18 6.29
N GLN A 115 0.76 13.45 5.52
CA GLN A 115 1.17 14.80 5.10
C GLN A 115 0.20 15.44 4.10
N ASP A 116 -0.56 14.62 3.37
CA ASP A 116 -1.55 15.05 2.40
C ASP A 116 -2.70 14.02 2.38
N ALA A 117 -3.40 13.89 3.50
CA ALA A 117 -4.43 12.86 3.66
C ALA A 117 -5.65 13.08 2.73
N ALA A 118 -5.82 14.29 2.19
CA ALA A 118 -6.84 14.58 1.18
C ALA A 118 -6.53 13.89 -0.15
N ARG A 119 -5.26 13.61 -0.43
CA ARG A 119 -4.82 12.81 -1.57
C ARG A 119 -4.75 11.34 -1.19
N SER A 120 -5.86 10.64 -1.43
CA SER A 120 -5.98 9.21 -1.21
C SER A 120 -6.37 8.48 -2.48
N ASP A 121 -6.06 7.19 -2.54
CA ASP A 121 -6.62 6.28 -3.54
C ASP A 121 -7.28 5.10 -2.84
N THR A 122 -8.35 4.58 -3.42
CA THR A 122 -9.05 3.39 -2.91
C THR A 122 -9.28 2.41 -4.04
N ILE A 123 -8.69 1.23 -3.90
CA ILE A 123 -8.82 0.14 -4.84
C ILE A 123 -9.72 -0.91 -4.22
N SER A 124 -10.58 -1.54 -5.02
CA SER A 124 -11.51 -2.56 -4.53
C SER A 124 -11.63 -3.76 -5.46
N GLY A 125 -12.02 -4.89 -4.90
CA GLY A 125 -12.42 -6.09 -5.64
C GLY A 125 -13.53 -6.82 -4.91
N THR A 126 -14.24 -7.68 -5.64
CA THR A 126 -15.39 -8.42 -5.11
C THR A 126 -15.29 -9.90 -5.48
N VAL A 127 -15.54 -10.75 -4.50
CA VAL A 127 -15.79 -12.18 -4.66
C VAL A 127 -17.27 -12.43 -4.35
N SER A 128 -18.04 -12.85 -5.35
CA SER A 128 -19.48 -13.10 -5.21
C SER A 128 -19.79 -14.58 -5.42
N ASN A 129 -20.70 -15.13 -4.62
CA ASN A 129 -21.28 -16.43 -4.88
C ASN A 129 -22.63 -16.29 -5.60
N ASN A 130 -22.59 -16.41 -6.93
CA ASN A 130 -23.78 -16.34 -7.79
C ASN A 130 -24.36 -17.72 -8.13
N GLY A 131 -23.82 -18.81 -7.56
CA GLY A 131 -24.28 -20.17 -7.79
C GLY A 131 -25.20 -20.68 -6.68
N ASP A 132 -25.65 -21.93 -6.82
CA ASP A 132 -26.58 -22.57 -5.88
C ASP A 132 -25.87 -23.27 -4.69
N GLY A 133 -24.56 -23.49 -4.79
CA GLY A 133 -23.74 -24.14 -3.77
C GLY A 133 -23.07 -23.17 -2.81
N THR A 134 -22.56 -23.65 -1.68
CA THR A 134 -21.70 -22.85 -0.80
C THR A 134 -20.26 -22.83 -1.32
N VAL A 135 -19.66 -21.66 -1.44
CA VAL A 135 -18.23 -21.48 -1.71
C VAL A 135 -17.50 -21.52 -0.37
N ASN A 136 -16.50 -22.39 -0.22
CA ASN A 136 -15.64 -22.47 0.96
C ASN A 136 -14.22 -22.82 0.52
N GLU A 137 -13.40 -21.80 0.28
CA GLU A 137 -12.09 -21.98 -0.33
C GLU A 137 -11.10 -20.88 0.09
N GLY A 138 -9.82 -21.15 -0.15
CA GLY A 138 -8.77 -20.14 -0.02
C GLY A 138 -8.87 -19.11 -1.15
N VAL A 139 -8.65 -17.84 -0.83
CA VAL A 139 -8.69 -16.74 -1.78
C VAL A 139 -7.38 -15.96 -1.78
N THR A 140 -7.03 -15.41 -2.93
CA THR A 140 -5.98 -14.39 -3.08
C THR A 140 -6.63 -13.15 -3.70
N LEU A 141 -6.75 -12.11 -2.89
CA LEU A 141 -7.35 -10.83 -3.25
C LEU A 141 -6.23 -9.89 -3.68
N VAL A 142 -6.28 -9.39 -4.91
CA VAL A 142 -5.25 -8.51 -5.45
C VAL A 142 -5.86 -7.15 -5.76
N ALA A 143 -5.29 -6.09 -5.18
CA ALA A 143 -5.64 -4.71 -5.44
C ALA A 143 -4.43 -3.98 -6.05
N LYS A 144 -4.58 -3.40 -7.23
CA LYS A 144 -3.52 -2.66 -7.94
C LYS A 144 -3.84 -1.18 -8.01
N ALA A 145 -2.87 -0.33 -7.69
CA ALA A 145 -3.01 1.13 -7.67
C ALA A 145 -2.86 1.80 -9.06
N ASP A 146 -2.78 1.00 -10.13
CA ASP A 146 -2.60 1.37 -11.55
C ASP A 146 -2.11 2.82 -11.78
N ALA A 147 -2.93 3.68 -12.39
CA ALA A 147 -2.59 5.08 -12.67
C ALA A 147 -2.87 6.03 -11.50
N SER A 148 -3.59 5.59 -10.46
CA SER A 148 -4.10 6.40 -9.34
C SER A 148 -3.17 6.44 -8.12
N ARG A 149 -1.90 6.08 -8.31
CA ARG A 149 -0.89 6.04 -7.24
C ARG A 149 -0.80 7.30 -6.41
N VAL A 150 -0.88 7.12 -5.09
CA VAL A 150 -0.57 8.14 -4.10
C VAL A 150 0.90 8.05 -3.77
N TRP A 151 1.64 9.08 -4.18
CA TRP A 151 3.07 9.18 -3.93
C TRP A 151 3.34 9.90 -2.62
N SER A 152 4.37 9.44 -1.90
CA SER A 152 4.90 10.08 -0.71
C SER A 152 5.35 11.53 -0.99
N PRO A 153 5.59 12.34 0.06
CA PRO A 153 6.45 13.52 -0.08
C PRO A 153 7.80 13.16 -0.74
N CYS A 154 8.39 14.13 -1.42
CA CYS A 154 9.73 13.98 -1.98
C CYS A 154 10.76 13.92 -0.84
N THR A 155 11.60 12.88 -0.81
CA THR A 155 12.59 12.68 0.25
C THR A 155 13.65 13.79 0.23
N GLY A 156 13.94 14.33 1.42
CA GLY A 156 15.02 15.29 1.64
C GLY A 156 16.29 14.63 2.19
N ASN A 157 17.16 15.43 2.81
CA ASN A 157 18.40 14.94 3.43
C ASN A 157 18.16 14.01 4.63
N ASP A 158 16.97 14.04 5.22
CA ASP A 158 16.54 13.13 6.30
C ASP A 158 16.09 11.75 5.78
N GLY A 159 15.91 11.63 4.45
CA GLY A 159 15.42 10.43 3.79
C GLY A 159 14.02 10.01 4.22
N TYR A 160 13.22 10.92 4.78
CA TYR A 160 11.89 10.64 5.30
C TYR A 160 10.86 10.47 4.18
N THR A 161 10.10 9.37 4.22
CA THR A 161 9.10 9.03 3.18
C THR A 161 7.68 9.45 3.58
N GLY A 162 7.49 10.16 4.69
CA GLY A 162 6.15 10.40 5.23
C GLY A 162 5.58 9.21 6.02
N ILE A 163 4.37 9.38 6.54
CA ILE A 163 3.61 8.29 7.18
C ILE A 163 2.66 7.73 6.14
N MET A 164 2.94 6.52 5.66
CA MET A 164 2.08 5.81 4.72
C MET A 164 0.98 5.09 5.50
N ASN A 165 -0.27 5.40 5.20
CA ASN A 165 -1.43 4.77 5.80
C ASN A 165 -2.05 3.82 4.77
N ILE A 166 -2.11 2.53 5.10
CA ILE A 166 -2.73 1.50 4.26
C ILE A 166 -3.89 0.91 5.05
N ASN A 167 -5.12 1.14 4.60
CA ASN A 167 -6.33 0.64 5.24
C ASN A 167 -6.98 -0.45 4.39
N PHE A 168 -6.82 -1.69 4.83
CA PHE A 168 -7.53 -2.83 4.29
C PHE A 168 -8.90 -2.96 4.97
N ARG A 169 -9.97 -3.11 4.18
CA ARG A 169 -11.35 -3.26 4.66
C ARG A 169 -12.04 -4.39 3.94
N GLY A 170 -12.59 -5.34 4.69
CA GLY A 170 -13.48 -6.38 4.19
C GLY A 170 -14.93 -6.05 4.53
N ALA A 171 -15.80 -6.05 3.53
CA ALA A 171 -17.23 -5.86 3.67
C ALA A 171 -17.94 -7.09 3.13
N LEU A 172 -18.69 -7.78 3.99
CA LEU A 172 -19.54 -8.88 3.56
C LEU A 172 -20.96 -8.35 3.35
N THR A 173 -21.64 -8.80 2.29
CA THR A 173 -23.05 -8.43 2.00
C THR A 173 -23.89 -9.64 1.56
N GLY A 174 -25.22 -9.50 1.64
CA GLY A 174 -26.21 -10.52 1.27
C GLY A 174 -27.04 -11.01 2.46
N ASP A 175 -28.06 -11.82 2.17
CA ASP A 175 -29.05 -12.30 3.16
C ASP A 175 -28.71 -13.69 3.75
N GLY A 176 -27.59 -14.26 3.32
CA GLY A 176 -27.11 -15.58 3.73
C GLY A 176 -26.00 -15.56 4.79
N LYS A 177 -25.29 -16.68 4.91
CA LYS A 177 -24.12 -16.79 5.77
C LYS A 177 -22.87 -16.46 4.97
N ALA A 178 -22.03 -15.59 5.52
CA ALA A 178 -20.75 -15.29 4.93
C ALA A 178 -19.67 -15.18 6.00
N GLN A 179 -18.45 -15.56 5.66
CA GLN A 179 -17.28 -15.39 6.50
C GLN A 179 -16.08 -15.06 5.62
N PHE A 180 -15.23 -14.17 6.11
CA PHE A 180 -13.92 -13.93 5.53
C PHE A 180 -12.89 -13.86 6.66
N VAL A 181 -11.85 -14.66 6.53
CA VAL A 181 -10.68 -14.64 7.42
C VAL A 181 -9.48 -14.26 6.57
N ALA A 182 -8.82 -13.15 6.91
CA ALA A 182 -7.56 -12.77 6.28
C ALA A 182 -6.40 -13.38 7.06
N ASP A 183 -5.42 -13.92 6.33
CA ASP A 183 -4.22 -14.54 6.89
C ASP A 183 -3.02 -13.60 6.77
N THR A 184 -2.73 -13.12 5.55
CA THR A 184 -1.62 -12.18 5.28
C THR A 184 -2.03 -11.04 4.35
N GLU A 185 -1.32 -9.93 4.47
CA GLU A 185 -1.36 -8.77 3.58
C GLU A 185 0.08 -8.41 3.18
N GLU A 186 0.37 -8.48 1.89
CA GLU A 186 1.68 -8.25 1.29
C GLU A 186 1.64 -7.00 0.41
N TRP A 187 2.60 -6.08 0.58
CA TRP A 187 2.64 -4.85 -0.22
C TRP A 187 3.81 -4.84 -1.19
N ASP A 188 3.51 -4.60 -2.46
CA ASP A 188 4.49 -4.24 -3.49
C ASP A 188 4.58 -2.71 -3.54
N LEU A 189 5.77 -2.17 -3.28
CA LEU A 189 6.03 -0.74 -3.27
C LEU A 189 6.83 -0.34 -4.52
N GLU A 190 6.53 0.83 -5.06
CA GLU A 190 7.26 1.37 -6.20
C GLU A 190 7.90 2.71 -5.88
N TRP A 191 9.08 2.92 -6.47
CA TRP A 191 9.86 4.14 -6.36
C TRP A 191 9.90 4.92 -7.67
N ARG A 192 9.89 6.25 -7.54
CA ARG A 192 10.20 7.16 -8.65
C ARG A 192 10.99 8.37 -8.18
N ARG A 193 11.61 9.07 -9.13
CA ARG A 193 12.23 10.37 -8.88
C ARG A 193 11.20 11.48 -8.70
N CYS A 194 11.59 12.42 -7.87
CA CYS A 194 11.08 13.78 -7.72
C CYS A 194 12.32 14.70 -7.60
#